data_AF-A0A9P9QTS8-F1
#
_entry.id   AF-A0A9P9QTS8-F1
#
_cell.length_a   1.000
_cell.length_b   1.000
_cell.length_c   1.000
_cell.angle_alpha   90.00
_cell.angle_beta   90.00
_cell.angle_gamma   90.00
#
_symmetry.space_group_name_H-M   'P 1'
#
loop_
_entity.id
_entity.type
_entity.pdbx_description
1 polymer ?
#
loop_
_entity_poly.entity_id
_entity_poly.type
_entity_poly.pdbx_seq_one_letter_code
_entity_poly.pdbx_strand_id
1 'polypeptide(L)'
;MEGAQRTTSSLVDREQRAVAALLTRFKTLITLAAEPVQDGATKEMAAAHGLQMEVEGSALVRATEDLLQLSRELKELWLFGPLRDIQEGEGEGQMDFDSQKVGELVEAALKRAAEHPPSK
;
A
#
# COMPACT_ATOMS: atom_id res chain seq x y z
N MET A 1 16.90 2.01 13.71
CA MET A 1 16.00 2.14 14.88
C MET A 1 14.95 3.23 14.64
N GLU A 2 15.34 4.46 14.25
CA GLU A 2 14.37 5.58 14.07
C GLU A 2 13.35 5.39 12.93
N GLY A 3 13.72 4.72 11.83
CA GLY A 3 12.80 4.43 10.71
C GLY A 3 11.70 3.41 11.03
N ALA A 4 11.98 2.42 11.87
CA ALA A 4 11.00 1.43 12.34
C ALA A 4 9.95 2.06 13.30
N GLN A 5 10.38 3.07 14.08
CA GLN A 5 9.50 3.81 14.97
C GLN A 5 8.52 4.71 14.18
N ARG A 6 8.99 5.37 13.11
CA ARG A 6 8.14 6.20 12.23
C ARG A 6 7.10 5.38 11.48
N THR A 7 7.45 4.18 11.04
CA THR A 7 6.52 3.27 10.36
C THR A 7 5.47 2.70 11.30
N THR A 8 5.83 2.40 12.55
CA THR A 8 4.84 1.98 13.56
C THR A 8 3.84 3.10 13.85
N SER A 9 4.31 4.34 14.04
CA SER A 9 3.43 5.50 14.28
C SER A 9 2.47 5.73 13.12
N SER A 10 2.95 5.65 11.87
CA SER A 10 2.10 5.90 10.70
C SER A 10 1.01 4.82 10.51
N LEU A 11 1.30 3.57 10.89
CA LEU A 11 0.33 2.47 10.87
C LEU A 11 -0.76 2.68 11.93
N VAL A 12 -0.38 3.09 13.15
CA VAL A 12 -1.33 3.43 14.23
C VAL A 12 -2.19 4.64 13.83
N ASP A 13 -1.59 5.69 13.26
CA ASP A 13 -2.34 6.86 12.78
C ASP A 13 -3.33 6.51 11.66
N ARG A 14 -2.99 5.54 10.81
CA ARG A 14 -3.89 5.04 9.76
C ARG A 14 -5.02 4.21 10.36
N GLU A 15 -4.73 3.33 11.31
CA GLU A 15 -5.74 2.55 12.05
C GLU A 15 -6.77 3.49 12.69
N GLN A 16 -6.29 4.46 13.47
CA GLN A 16 -7.15 5.40 14.19
C GLN A 16 -8.03 6.22 13.24
N ARG A 17 -7.47 6.70 12.12
CA ARG A 17 -8.25 7.41 11.10
C ARG A 17 -9.31 6.53 10.45
N ALA A 18 -8.99 5.27 10.12
CA ALA A 18 -9.93 4.35 9.50
C ALA A 18 -11.06 3.96 10.46
N VAL A 19 -10.75 3.69 11.74
CA VAL A 19 -11.75 3.43 12.79
C VAL A 19 -12.63 4.66 13.03
N ALA A 20 -12.04 5.86 13.14
CA ALA A 20 -12.79 7.09 13.31
C ALA A 20 -13.73 7.37 12.13
N ALA A 21 -13.25 7.13 10.90
CA ALA A 21 -14.07 7.25 9.70
C ALA A 21 -15.24 6.26 9.74
N LEU A 22 -14.99 4.98 10.01
CA LEU A 22 -16.04 3.94 10.10
C LEU A 22 -17.14 4.32 11.10
N LEU A 23 -16.75 4.68 12.33
CA LEU A 23 -17.69 5.05 13.39
C LEU A 23 -18.46 6.33 13.06
N THR A 24 -17.79 7.31 12.45
CA THR A 24 -18.42 8.57 12.04
C THR A 24 -19.45 8.34 10.95
N ARG A 25 -19.11 7.59 9.89
CA ARG A 25 -20.04 7.24 8.80
C ARG A 25 -21.25 6.48 9.31
N PHE A 26 -21.03 5.50 10.18
CA PHE A 26 -22.11 4.72 10.79
C PHE A 26 -23.04 5.60 11.65
N LYS A 27 -22.47 6.47 12.49
CA LYS A 27 -23.25 7.43 13.28
C LYS A 27 -24.06 8.38 12.39
N THR A 28 -23.47 8.90 11.32
CA THR A 28 -24.16 9.77 10.36
C THR A 28 -25.33 9.06 9.71
N LEU A 29 -25.16 7.81 9.28
CA LEU A 29 -26.24 6.99 8.72
C LEU A 29 -27.39 6.80 9.70
N ILE A 30 -27.10 6.46 10.95
CA ILE A 30 -28.14 6.31 11.98
C ILE A 30 -28.85 7.64 12.22
N THR A 31 -28.09 8.74 12.25
CA THR A 31 -28.65 10.08 12.48
C THR A 31 -29.61 10.47 11.36
N LEU A 32 -29.23 10.24 10.10
CA LEU A 32 -30.08 10.44 8.93
C LEU A 32 -31.32 9.53 8.99
N ALA A 33 -31.15 8.24 9.27
CA ALA A 33 -32.27 7.31 9.36
C ALA A 33 -33.26 7.63 10.50
N ALA A 34 -32.79 8.26 11.56
CA ALA A 34 -33.60 8.68 12.70
C ALA A 34 -34.14 10.11 12.58
N GLU A 35 -33.81 10.84 11.51
CA GLU A 35 -34.22 12.22 11.33
C GLU A 35 -35.75 12.30 11.13
N PRO A 36 -36.48 13.06 11.97
CA PRO A 36 -37.92 13.16 11.83
C PRO A 36 -38.29 13.89 10.55
N VAL A 37 -39.36 13.43 9.89
CA VAL A 37 -39.90 14.13 8.71
C VAL A 37 -40.38 15.51 9.14
N GLN A 38 -39.78 16.54 8.56
CA GLN A 38 -40.15 17.93 8.84
C GLN A 38 -41.52 18.25 8.24
N ASP A 39 -42.26 19.15 8.90
CA ASP A 39 -43.54 19.63 8.39
C ASP A 39 -43.31 20.43 7.09
N GLY A 40 -44.04 20.09 6.03
CA GLY A 40 -43.79 20.64 4.68
C GLY A 40 -42.62 19.98 3.91
N ALA A 41 -42.13 18.80 4.31
CA ALA A 41 -41.09 18.08 3.58
C ALA A 41 -41.46 17.88 2.09
N THR A 42 -40.59 18.34 1.20
CA THR A 42 -40.78 18.22 -0.25
C THR A 42 -40.16 16.94 -0.80
N LYS A 43 -40.52 16.57 -2.03
CA LYS A 43 -39.94 15.39 -2.71
C LYS A 43 -38.44 15.56 -2.96
N GLU A 44 -38.00 16.79 -3.21
CA GLU A 44 -36.60 17.15 -3.42
C GLU A 44 -35.79 16.95 -2.14
N MET A 45 -36.35 17.29 -0.98
CA MET A 45 -35.71 17.01 0.32
C MET A 45 -35.57 15.50 0.57
N ALA A 46 -36.61 14.72 0.27
CA ALA A 46 -36.55 13.26 0.39
C ALA A 46 -35.51 12.63 -0.56
N ALA A 47 -35.41 13.14 -1.79
CA ALA A 47 -34.40 12.68 -2.75
C ALA A 47 -32.98 13.03 -2.31
N ALA A 48 -32.76 14.25 -1.78
CA ALA A 48 -31.48 14.67 -1.23
C ALA A 48 -31.06 13.80 -0.02
N HIS A 49 -32.02 13.49 0.86
CA HIS A 49 -31.79 12.61 2.00
C HIS A 49 -31.42 11.19 1.56
N GLY A 50 -32.13 10.63 0.57
CA GLY A 50 -31.81 9.34 -0.02
C GLY A 50 -30.39 9.28 -0.60
N LEU A 51 -29.99 10.30 -1.37
CA LEU A 51 -28.64 10.41 -1.90
C LEU A 51 -27.59 10.48 -0.78
N GLN A 52 -27.87 11.23 0.28
CA GLN A 52 -26.95 11.34 1.41
C GLN A 52 -26.76 9.99 2.12
N MET A 53 -27.83 9.20 2.29
CA MET A 53 -27.72 7.84 2.83
C MET A 53 -26.86 6.93 1.94
N GLU A 54 -26.99 7.00 0.61
CA GLU A 54 -26.17 6.20 -0.31
C GLU A 54 -24.68 6.57 -0.26
N VAL A 55 -24.38 7.87 -0.17
CA VAL A 55 -23.01 8.39 -0.05
C VAL A 55 -22.38 7.93 1.25
N GLU A 56 -23.07 8.08 2.39
CA GLU A 56 -22.56 7.65 3.69
C GLU A 56 -22.42 6.12 3.78
N GLY A 57 -23.32 5.36 3.14
CA GLY A 57 -23.22 3.90 3.00
C GLY A 57 -21.99 3.47 2.20
N SER A 58 -21.76 4.08 1.05
CA SER A 58 -20.58 3.80 0.22
C SER A 58 -19.28 4.18 0.94
N ALA A 59 -19.28 5.30 1.65
CA ALA A 59 -18.12 5.74 2.43
C ALA A 59 -17.85 4.84 3.65
N LEU A 60 -18.88 4.23 4.25
CA LEU A 60 -18.74 3.22 5.30
C LEU A 60 -18.05 1.95 4.77
N VAL A 61 -18.45 1.48 3.59
CA VAL A 61 -17.80 0.33 2.93
C VAL A 61 -16.33 0.63 2.68
N ARG A 62 -16.00 1.79 2.11
CA ARG A 62 -14.60 2.21 1.87
C ARG A 62 -13.77 2.25 3.16
N ALA A 63 -14.31 2.80 4.25
CA ALA A 63 -13.61 2.81 5.53
C ALA A 63 -13.33 1.39 6.07
N THR A 64 -14.21 0.43 5.76
CA THR A 64 -14.01 -0.99 6.10
C THR A 64 -12.92 -1.63 5.23
N GLU A 65 -12.92 -1.33 3.93
CA GLU A 65 -11.89 -1.79 2.98
C GLU A 65 -10.50 -1.26 3.37
N ASP A 66 -10.39 -0.01 3.82
CA ASP A 66 -9.15 0.58 4.31
C ASP A 66 -8.59 -0.19 5.53
N LEU A 67 -9.45 -0.60 6.47
CA LEU A 67 -9.06 -1.44 7.61
C LEU A 67 -8.62 -2.83 7.17
N LEU A 68 -9.32 -3.44 6.21
CA LEU A 68 -8.94 -4.73 5.66
C LEU A 68 -7.57 -4.66 4.97
N GLN A 69 -7.33 -3.60 4.20
CA GLN A 69 -6.06 -3.36 3.53
C GLN A 69 -4.92 -3.15 4.54
N LEU A 70 -5.14 -2.36 5.61
CA LEU A 70 -4.18 -2.23 6.70
C LEU A 70 -3.86 -3.60 7.34
N SER A 71 -4.88 -4.44 7.57
CA SER A 71 -4.67 -5.78 8.14
C SER A 71 -3.83 -6.68 7.22
N ARG A 72 -3.97 -6.52 5.90
CA ARG A 72 -3.18 -7.25 4.90
C ARG A 72 -1.73 -6.78 4.93
N GLU A 73 -1.50 -5.47 4.90
CA GLU A 73 -0.15 -4.90 4.99
C GLU A 73 0.57 -5.33 6.28
N LEU A 74 -0.13 -5.34 7.43
CA LEU A 74 0.45 -5.83 8.69
C LEU A 74 0.83 -7.32 8.63
N LYS A 75 0.00 -8.16 7.99
CA LYS A 75 0.32 -9.58 7.78
C LYS A 75 1.49 -9.76 6.81
N GLU A 76 1.55 -8.96 5.75
CA GLU A 76 2.67 -8.98 4.79
C GLU A 76 3.98 -8.58 5.47
N LEU A 77 3.97 -7.53 6.29
CA LEU A 77 5.12 -7.13 7.10
C LEU A 77 5.57 -8.23 8.07
N TRP A 78 4.62 -8.99 8.63
CA TRP A 78 4.93 -10.07 9.56
C TRP A 78 5.47 -11.33 8.84
N LEU A 79 4.92 -11.68 7.68
CA LEU A 79 5.31 -12.87 6.92
C LEU A 79 6.58 -12.69 6.09
N PHE A 80 6.77 -11.51 5.50
CA PHE A 80 7.84 -11.23 4.54
C PHE A 80 8.91 -10.28 5.08
N GLY A 81 8.66 -9.65 6.23
CA GLY A 81 9.49 -8.55 6.72
C GLY A 81 9.10 -7.20 6.10
N PRO A 82 9.86 -6.13 6.33
CA PRO A 82 9.62 -4.84 5.68
C PRO A 82 9.56 -5.02 4.14
N LEU A 83 8.73 -4.23 3.45
CA LEU A 83 8.72 -4.17 1.99
C LEU A 83 10.16 -3.89 1.53
N ARG A 84 10.78 -4.90 0.92
CA ARG A 84 12.16 -4.85 0.43
C ARG A 84 12.21 -3.81 -0.69
N ASP A 85 13.27 -2.99 -0.72
CA ASP A 85 13.47 -2.07 -1.84
C ASP A 85 13.63 -2.87 -3.15
N ILE A 86 13.44 -2.21 -4.30
CA ILE A 86 13.55 -2.85 -5.64
C ILE A 86 14.93 -3.51 -5.86
N GLN A 87 15.90 -3.22 -4.97
CA GLN A 87 17.28 -3.70 -4.93
C GLN A 87 17.61 -4.51 -3.66
N GLU A 88 16.65 -5.21 -3.06
CA GLU A 88 16.94 -6.12 -1.94
C GLU A 88 16.36 -7.53 -2.18
N GLY A 89 16.89 -8.25 -3.18
CA GLY A 89 16.62 -9.66 -3.45
C GLY A 89 17.54 -10.63 -2.70
N GLU A 90 17.11 -11.89 -2.57
CA GLU A 90 18.01 -12.98 -2.16
C GLU A 90 19.06 -13.22 -3.26
N GLY A 91 20.30 -12.76 -3.05
CA GLY A 91 21.42 -12.95 -3.98
C GLY A 91 22.15 -11.66 -4.39
N GLU A 92 21.77 -10.50 -3.87
CA GLU A 92 22.18 -9.21 -4.43
C GLU A 92 23.62 -8.75 -4.11
N GLY A 93 24.39 -9.51 -3.32
CA GLY A 93 25.86 -9.36 -3.31
C GLY A 93 26.55 -10.29 -4.32
N GLN A 94 25.93 -11.43 -4.61
CA GLN A 94 26.52 -12.50 -5.41
C GLN A 94 26.42 -12.18 -6.90
N MET A 95 25.29 -11.63 -7.36
CA MET A 95 25.06 -11.35 -8.78
C MET A 95 25.93 -10.20 -9.31
N ASP A 96 26.10 -9.13 -8.53
CA ASP A 96 27.01 -8.03 -8.87
C ASP A 96 28.48 -8.47 -8.84
N PHE A 97 28.86 -9.25 -7.83
CA PHE A 97 30.19 -9.83 -7.72
C PHE A 97 30.50 -10.78 -8.89
N ASP A 98 29.58 -11.67 -9.24
CA ASP A 98 29.72 -12.60 -10.35
C ASP A 98 29.76 -11.85 -11.70
N SER A 99 28.99 -10.77 -11.85
CA SER A 99 29.00 -9.93 -13.05
C SER A 99 30.35 -9.22 -13.25
N GLN A 100 30.94 -8.66 -12.19
CA GLN A 100 32.28 -8.07 -12.25
C GLN A 100 33.33 -9.12 -12.62
N LYS A 101 33.27 -10.30 -12.00
CA LYS A 101 34.20 -11.40 -12.25
C LYS A 101 34.11 -11.92 -13.69
N VAL A 102 32.92 -12.01 -14.26
CA VAL A 102 32.74 -12.36 -15.68
C VAL A 102 33.35 -11.29 -16.59
N GLY A 103 33.18 -10.00 -16.25
CA GLY A 103 33.80 -8.90 -16.99
C GLY A 103 35.33 -8.99 -17.04
N GLU A 104 35.98 -9.24 -15.90
CA GLU A 104 37.43 -9.43 -15.82
C GLU A 104 37.92 -10.63 -16.66
N LEU A 105 37.19 -11.75 -16.63
CA LEU A 105 37.52 -12.94 -17.41
C LEU A 105 37.40 -12.70 -18.91
N VAL A 106 36.38 -11.96 -19.35
CA VAL A 106 36.21 -11.58 -20.76
C VAL A 106 37.33 -10.65 -21.21
N GLU A 107 37.70 -9.66 -20.40
CA GLU A 107 38.81 -8.76 -20.74
C GLU A 107 40.15 -9.51 -20.85
N ALA A 108 40.41 -10.43 -19.92
CA ALA A 108 41.58 -11.28 -19.95
C ALA A 108 41.61 -12.18 -21.20
N ALA A 109 40.46 -12.75 -21.59
CA ALA A 109 40.33 -13.56 -22.80
C ALA A 109 40.56 -12.73 -24.08
N LEU A 110 40.04 -11.50 -24.13
CA LEU A 110 40.24 -10.58 -25.25
C LEU A 110 41.71 -10.16 -25.39
N LYS A 111 42.39 -9.86 -24.28
CA LYS A 111 43.84 -9.55 -24.29
C LYS A 111 44.66 -10.75 -24.78
N ARG A 112 44.36 -11.95 -24.28
CA ARG A 112 45.06 -13.18 -24.69
C ARG A 112 44.83 -13.51 -26.17
N ALA A 113 43.64 -13.25 -26.71
CA ALA A 113 43.34 -13.39 -28.13
C ALA A 113 44.01 -12.33 -29.01
N ALA A 114 44.24 -11.12 -28.49
CA ALA A 114 44.97 -10.06 -29.18
C ALA A 114 46.48 -10.33 -29.24
N GLU A 115 47.05 -10.96 -28.21
CA GLU A 115 48.47 -11.35 -28.14
C GLU A 115 48.81 -12.57 -29.01
N HIS A 116 47.86 -13.49 -29.21
CA HIS A 116 47.99 -14.66 -30.09
C HIS A 116 46.86 -14.68 -31.13
N PRO A 117 46.98 -13.89 -32.22
CA PRO A 117 46.00 -13.93 -33.28
C PRO A 117 46.01 -15.33 -33.93
N PRO A 118 44.83 -15.89 -34.28
CA PRO A 118 44.78 -17.20 -34.91
C PRO A 118 45.58 -17.15 -36.23
N SER A 119 46.56 -18.06 -36.36
CA SER A 119 47.23 -18.27 -37.64
C SER A 119 46.19 -18.73 -38.67
N LYS A 120 46.18 -18.05 -39.82
CA LYS A 120 45.38 -18.41 -40.99
C LYS A 120 45.71 -19.81 -41.48
#